data_AF-A0A434AET4-F1
#
_entry.id   AF-A0A434AET4-F1
#
_cell.length_a   1.000
_cell.length_b   1.000
_cell.length_c   1.000
_cell.angle_alpha   90.00
_cell.angle_beta   90.00
_cell.angle_gamma   90.00
#
_symmetry.space_group_name_H-M   'P 1'
#
loop_
_entity.id
_entity.type
_entity.pdbx_description
1 polymer ?
#
loop_
_entity_poly.entity_id
_entity_poly.type
_entity_poly.pdbx_seq_one_letter_code
_entity_poly.pdbx_strand_id
1 'polypeptide(L)' 'MKFKIETEYIELIKLLKATHISESGAQAKIFVEDGIVLRNGEVELRKRAKIRPGDKIEIFDEVIVVE' A
#
# COMPACT_ATOMS: atom_id res chain seq x y z
N MET A 1 -7.70 -2.69 -8.36
CA MET A 1 -8.25 -1.31 -8.42
C MET A 1 -7.18 -0.29 -8.79
N LYS A 2 -7.61 0.89 -9.25
CA LYS A 2 -6.73 2.05 -9.50
C LYS A 2 -6.95 3.08 -8.39
N PHE A 3 -5.88 3.67 -7.88
CA PHE A 3 -5.93 4.69 -6.82
C PHE A 3 -5.19 5.94 -7.26
N LYS A 4 -5.94 7.03 -7.47
CA LYS A 4 -5.37 8.30 -7.93
C LYS A 4 -4.84 9.11 -6.76
N ILE A 5 -3.61 9.62 -6.87
CA ILE A 5 -3.05 10.57 -5.90
C ILE A 5 -2.88 11.95 -6.52
N GLU A 6 -3.13 12.99 -5.72
CA GLU A 6 -2.89 14.39 -6.12
C GLU A 6 -1.51 14.90 -5.70
N THR A 7 -0.78 14.08 -4.94
CA THR A 7 0.55 14.37 -4.41
C THR A 7 1.62 13.58 -5.16
N GLU A 8 2.90 13.94 -5.00
CA GLU A 8 4.02 13.18 -5.60
C GLU A 8 4.05 11.71 -5.12
N TYR A 9 3.60 11.46 -3.90
CA TYR A 9 3.54 10.13 -3.31
C TYR A 9 2.45 10.06 -2.23
N ILE A 10 2.06 8.84 -1.90
CA ILE A 10 1.30 8.49 -0.69
C ILE A 10 2.10 7.50 0.15
N GLU A 11 2.01 7.58 1.49
CA GLU A 11 2.64 6.58 2.35
C GLU A 11 1.86 5.26 2.31
N LEU A 12 2.55 4.11 2.30
CA LEU A 12 1.92 2.79 2.18
C LEU A 12 0.79 2.55 3.19
N ILE A 13 1.00 2.88 4.47
CA ILE A 13 -0.06 2.73 5.49
C ILE A 13 -1.28 3.61 5.18
N LYS A 14 -1.05 4.84 4.68
CA LYS A 14 -2.14 5.74 4.30
C LYS A 14 -2.88 5.21 3.09
N LEU A 15 -2.17 4.64 2.13
CA LEU A 15 -2.75 3.99 0.96
C LEU A 15 -3.66 2.83 1.38
N LEU A 16 -3.15 1.87 2.16
CA LEU A 16 -3.93 0.71 2.62
C LEU A 16 -5.20 1.10 3.40
N LYS A 17 -5.13 2.19 4.17
CA LYS A 17 -6.29 2.75 4.84
C LYS A 17 -7.25 3.43 3.86
N ALA A 18 -6.73 4.22 2.92
CA ALA A 18 -7.55 4.96 1.94
C ALA A 18 -8.27 4.03 0.95
N THR A 19 -7.71 2.85 0.69
CA THR A 19 -8.32 1.80 -0.14
C THR A 19 -9.18 0.83 0.67
N HIS A 20 -9.40 1.07 1.95
CA HIS A 20 -10.19 0.22 2.86
C HIS A 20 -9.69 -1.23 3.00
N ILE A 21 -8.43 -1.51 2.62
CA ILE A 21 -7.82 -2.83 2.83
C ILE A 21 -7.51 -3.04 4.32
N SER A 22 -7.18 -1.97 5.02
CA SER A 22 -7.08 -1.97 6.48
C SER A 22 -8.14 -1.08 7.10
N GLU A 23 -8.79 -1.54 8.16
CA GLU A 23 -9.73 -0.77 8.98
C GLU A 23 -9.02 0.34 9.76
N SER A 24 -7.74 0.15 10.08
CA SER A 24 -6.94 1.11 10.82
C SER A 24 -5.48 1.16 10.37
N GLY A 25 -4.82 2.28 10.68
CA GLY A 25 -3.37 2.40 10.45
C GLY A 25 -2.53 1.46 11.33
N ALA A 26 -3.08 0.90 12.42
CA ALA A 26 -2.41 -0.11 13.21
C ALA A 26 -2.43 -1.47 12.50
N GLN A 27 -3.58 -1.85 11.93
CA GLN A 27 -3.72 -3.07 11.14
C GLN A 27 -2.84 -3.03 9.88
N ALA A 28 -2.80 -1.89 9.16
CA ALA A 28 -1.89 -1.72 8.04
C ALA A 28 -0.41 -1.90 8.41
N LYS A 29 0.00 -1.50 9.62
CA LYS A 29 1.38 -1.74 10.08
C LYS A 29 1.67 -3.22 10.23
N ILE A 30 0.74 -3.98 10.81
CA ILE A 30 0.86 -5.42 11.01
C ILE A 30 1.03 -6.10 9.64
N PHE A 31 0.20 -5.77 8.64
CA PHE A 31 0.33 -6.36 7.31
C PHE A 31 1.68 -6.12 6.64
N VAL A 32 2.24 -4.91 6.83
CA VAL A 32 3.56 -4.55 6.32
C VAL A 32 4.67 -5.24 7.11
N GLU A 33 4.54 -5.37 8.43
CA GLU A 33 5.51 -6.07 9.29
C GLU A 33 5.54 -7.58 9.04
N ASP A 34 4.38 -8.18 8.79
CA ASP A 34 4.22 -9.62 8.50
C ASP A 34 4.63 -9.98 7.06
N GLY A 35 5.04 -9.00 6.24
CA GLY A 35 5.47 -9.23 4.85
C GLY A 35 4.34 -9.63 3.90
N ILE A 36 3.09 -9.31 4.24
CA ILE A 36 1.90 -9.63 3.43
C ILE A 36 1.80 -8.70 2.21
N VAL A 37 2.42 -7.52 2.29
CA VAL A 37 2.35 -6.51 1.24
C VAL A 37 3.50 -6.65 0.26
N LEU A 38 3.16 -6.76 -1.02
CA LEU A 38 4.11 -6.70 -2.13
C LEU A 38 4.05 -5.34 -2.81
N ARG A 39 5.20 -4.80 -3.16
CA ARG A 39 5.36 -3.64 -4.05
C ARG A 39 6.11 -4.11 -5.29
N ASN A 40 5.47 -4.01 -6.45
CA ASN A 40 6.06 -4.40 -7.74
C ASN A 40 6.64 -5.83 -7.74
N GLY A 41 5.99 -6.75 -7.02
CA GLY A 41 6.42 -8.15 -6.88
C GLY A 41 7.41 -8.44 -5.75
N GLU A 42 7.89 -7.43 -5.01
CA GLU A 42 8.81 -7.61 -3.88
C GLU A 42 8.13 -7.31 -2.54
N VAL A 43 8.45 -8.08 -1.49
CA VAL A 43 7.93 -7.83 -0.14
C VAL A 43 8.36 -6.46 0.37
N GLU A 44 7.40 -5.65 0.76
CA GLU A 44 7.64 -4.30 1.28
C GLU A 44 7.41 -4.28 2.80
N LEU A 45 8.49 -4.12 3.56
CA LEU A 45 8.45 -4.07 5.03
C LEU A 45 8.51 -2.63 5.58
N ARG A 46 8.69 -1.62 4.72
CA ARG A 46 8.83 -0.23 5.15
C ARG A 46 7.46 0.40 5.36
N LYS A 47 7.06 0.52 6.62
CA LYS A 47 5.83 1.22 7.08
C LYS A 47 5.63 2.62 6.49
N ARG A 48 6.71 3.37 6.23
CA ARG A 48 6.68 4.71 5.62
C ARG A 48 7.16 4.70 4.17
N ALA A 49 7.05 3.58 3.47
CA ALA A 49 7.35 3.51 2.04
C ALA A 49 6.52 4.55 1.29
N LYS A 50 7.21 5.34 0.47
CA LYS A 50 6.58 6.30 -0.44
C LYS A 50 6.16 5.55 -1.71
N ILE A 51 4.85 5.46 -1.92
CA ILE A 51 4.23 4.84 -3.10
C ILE A 51 3.90 5.96 -4.08
N ARG A 52 4.32 5.80 -5.33
CA ARG A 52 4.25 6.79 -6.39
C ARG A 52 3.40 6.29 -7.55
N PRO A 53 2.94 7.17 -8.46
CA PRO A 53 2.24 6.75 -9.66
C PRO A 53 3.07 5.73 -10.45
N GLY A 54 2.42 4.67 -10.89
CA GLY A 54 3.04 3.51 -11.55
C GLY A 54 3.40 2.35 -10.60
N ASP A 55 3.45 2.57 -9.28
CA ASP A 55 3.64 1.46 -8.33
C ASP A 55 2.39 0.57 -8.28
N LYS A 56 2.64 -0.74 -8.25
CA LYS A 56 1.65 -1.79 -8.02
C LYS A 56 1.82 -2.35 -6.61
N ILE A 57 0.78 -2.25 -5.79
CA ILE A 57 0.72 -2.82 -4.45
C ILE A 57 -0.21 -4.04 -4.47
N GLU A 58 0.27 -5.17 -3.96
CA GLU A 58 -0.50 -6.41 -3.89
C GLU A 58 -0.57 -6.85 -2.44
N ILE A 59 -1.75 -7.23 -1.99
CA ILE A 59 -2.00 -7.66 -0.61
C ILE A 59 -3.26 -8.52 -0.57
N PHE A 60 -3.17 -9.71 0.00
CA PHE A 60 -4.23 -10.72 -0.08
C PHE A 60 -4.63 -10.96 -1.56
N ASP A 61 -5.92 -10.86 -1.88
CA ASP A 61 -6.46 -10.99 -3.24
C ASP A 61 -6.65 -9.62 -3.94
N GLU A 62 -6.18 -8.53 -3.32
CA GLU A 62 -6.33 -7.17 -3.83
C GLU A 62 -5.05 -6.65 -4.49
N VAL A 63 -5.24 -5.93 -5.59
CA VAL A 63 -4.17 -5.27 -6.33
C VAL A 63 -4.51 -3.80 -6.50
N ILE A 64 -3.64 -2.91 -6.03
CA ILE A 64 -3.77 -1.46 -6.19
C ILE A 64 -2.71 -1.00 -7.18
N VAL A 65 -3.13 -0.33 -8.25
CA VAL A 65 -2.23 0.41 -9.13
C VAL A 65 -2.38 1.89 -8.80
N VAL A 66 -1.28 2.54 -8.41
CA VAL A 66 -1.29 3.97 -8.10
C VAL A 66 -1.15 4.77 -9.39
N GLU A 67 -1.98 5.79 -9.57
CA GLU A 67 -1.99 6.69 -10.75
C GLU A 67 -1.96 8.18 -10.35
#